data_AF-A0AAD6QJ37-F1
#
_entry.id   AF-A0AAD6QJ37-F1
#
_cell.length_a   1.000
_cell.length_b   1.000
_cell.length_c   1.000
_cell.angle_alpha   90.00
_cell.angle_beta   90.00
_cell.angle_gamma   90.00
#
_symmetry.space_group_name_H-M   'P 1'
#
loop_
_entity.id
_entity.type
_entity.pdbx_description
1 polymer ?
#
loop_
_entity_poly.entity_id
_entity_poly.type
_entity_poly.pdbx_seq_one_letter_code
_entity_poly.pdbx_strand_id
1 'polypeptide(L)' 'MKVEPGVEPLYKGALDCAMKTVRVEGPMALYKGFIPTISRQGPFTVVLFVTLEQVRKLLKDF' A
#
# COMPACT_ATOMS: atom_id res chain seq x y z
N MET A 1 2.82 -6.55 -14.73
CA MET A 1 4.11 -6.20 -15.35
C MET A 1 4.07 -6.75 -16.76
N LYS A 2 3.96 -5.89 -17.76
CA LYS A 2 3.91 -6.30 -19.17
C LYS A 2 5.34 -6.67 -19.56
N VAL A 3 5.62 -7.96 -19.72
CA VAL A 3 6.93 -8.44 -20.17
C VAL A 3 6.97 -8.25 -21.68
N GLU A 4 7.99 -7.55 -22.19
CA GLU A 4 8.21 -7.43 -23.64
C GLU A 4 8.42 -8.84 -24.23
N PRO A 5 7.77 -9.17 -25.35
CA PRO A 5 7.85 -10.51 -25.94
C PRO A 5 9.25 -10.74 -26.52
N GLY A 6 10.10 -11.47 -25.80
CA GLY A 6 11.45 -11.84 -26.25
C GLY A 6 12.53 -11.89 -25.17
N VAL A 7 12.25 -11.44 -23.94
CA VAL A 7 13.21 -11.45 -22.82
C VAL A 7 12.70 -12.37 -21.72
N GLU A 8 13.54 -13.30 -21.25
CA GLU A 8 13.21 -14.14 -20.11
C GLU A 8 12.88 -13.26 -18.89
N PRO A 9 11.75 -13.50 -18.19
CA PRO A 9 11.35 -12.64 -17.08
C PRO A 9 12.40 -12.70 -15.95
N LEU A 10 12.87 -11.52 -15.52
CA LEU A 10 13.88 -11.33 -14.46
C LEU A 10 13.50 -12.05 -13.15
N TYR A 11 12.21 -12.25 -12.94
CA TYR A 11 11.63 -13.00 -11.84
C TYR A 11 10.65 -14.04 -12.38
N LYS A 12 10.87 -15.31 -12.03
CA LYS A 12 10.00 -16.42 -12.46
C LYS A 12 8.63 -16.42 -11.75
N GLY A 13 8.47 -15.61 -10.70
CA GLY A 13 7.24 -15.44 -9.95
C GLY A 13 7.40 -14.47 -8.78
N ALA A 14 6.29 -14.19 -8.07
CA ALA A 14 6.27 -13.27 -6.92
C ALA A 14 7.18 -13.74 -5.77
N LEU A 15 7.26 -15.06 -5.53
CA LEU A 15 8.09 -15.65 -4.49
C LEU A 15 9.60 -15.55 -4.80
N ASP A 16 10.00 -15.78 -6.06
CA ASP A 16 11.39 -15.63 -6.50
C ASP A 16 11.85 -14.17 -6.40
N CYS A 17 10.97 -13.22 -6.73
CA CYS A 17 11.20 -11.79 -6.54
C CYS A 17 11.36 -11.42 -5.07
N ALA A 18 10.44 -11.88 -4.20
CA ALA A 18 10.51 -11.59 -2.76
C ALA A 18 11.79 -12.16 -2.14
N MET A 19 12.16 -13.39 -2.48
CA MET A 19 13.35 -14.05 -1.93
C MET A 19 14.65 -13.39 -2.41
N LYS A 20 14.74 -13.01 -3.69
CA LYS A 20 15.89 -12.24 -4.22
C LYS A 20 15.98 -10.86 -3.58
N THR A 21 14.86 -10.16 -3.42
CA THR A 21 14.81 -8.82 -2.81
C THR A 21 15.25 -8.85 -1.35
N VAL A 22 14.75 -9.80 -0.56
CA VAL A 22 15.16 -9.98 0.85
C VAL A 22 16.64 -10.33 0.97
N ARG A 23 17.18 -11.12 0.04
CA ARG A 23 18.60 -11.51 0.05
C ARG A 23 19.54 -10.37 -0.33
N VAL A 24 19.13 -9.48 -1.22
CA VAL A 24 19.97 -8.37 -1.71
C VAL A 24 19.85 -7.12 -0.85
N GLU A 25 18.63 -6.72 -0.49
CA GLU A 25 18.35 -5.47 0.23
C GLU A 25 17.97 -5.66 1.71
N GLY A 26 17.75 -6.91 2.15
CA GLY A 26 17.30 -7.24 3.49
C GLY A 26 15.78 -7.24 3.66
N PRO A 27 15.27 -7.77 4.78
CA PRO A 27 13.83 -7.89 5.04
C PRO A 27 13.10 -6.54 5.15
N MET A 28 13.80 -5.47 5.51
CA MET A 28 13.23 -4.11 5.56
C MET A 28 12.91 -3.53 4.19
N ALA A 29 13.50 -4.05 3.11
CA ALA A 29 13.20 -3.57 1.75
C ALA A 29 11.73 -3.79 1.38
N LEU A 30 11.12 -4.87 1.88
CA LEU A 30 9.69 -5.15 1.70
C LEU A 30 8.78 -4.09 2.35
N TYR A 31 9.27 -3.40 3.38
CA TYR A 31 8.51 -2.39 4.12
C TYR A 31 8.74 -0.95 3.63
N LYS A 32 9.65 -0.71 2.68
CA LYS A 32 9.91 0.65 2.14
C LYS A 32 8.67 1.30 1.52
N GLY A 33 7.72 0.51 1.01
CA GLY A 33 6.44 0.99 0.47
C GLY A 33 5.32 1.21 1.50
N PHE A 34 5.56 0.87 2.76
CA PHE A 34 4.53 0.95 3.80
C PHE A 34 4.21 2.39 4.20
N ILE A 35 5.24 3.23 4.34
CA ILE A 35 5.12 4.66 4.66
C ILE A 35 4.25 5.42 3.63
N PRO A 36 4.50 5.34 2.30
CA PRO A 36 3.64 6.02 1.32
C PRO A 36 2.23 5.43 1.25
N THR A 37 2.06 4.15 1.59
CA THR A 37 0.73 3.53 1.64
C THR A 37 -0.09 4.08 2.82
N ILE A 38 0.53 4.17 4.00
CA ILE A 38 -0.09 4.75 5.19
C ILE A 38 -0.33 6.24 5.00
N SER A 39 0.62 7.00 4.46
CA SER A 39 0.46 8.45 4.28
C SER A 39 -0.69 8.80 3.35
N ARG A 40 -1.03 7.92 2.39
CA ARG A 40 -2.22 8.06 1.55
C ARG A 40 -3.51 7.62 2.27
N GLN A 41 -3.47 6.51 3.01
CA GLN A 41 -4.65 5.94 3.66
C GLN A 41 -5.08 6.71 4.92
N GLY A 42 -4.13 7.31 5.63
CA GLY A 42 -4.33 8.12 6.82
C GLY A 42 -5.29 9.29 6.61
N PRO A 43 -5.00 10.23 5.69
CA PRO A 43 -5.86 11.40 5.47
C PRO A 43 -7.25 10.99 4.97
N PHE A 44 -7.36 9.97 4.12
CA PHE A 44 -8.66 9.46 3.67
C PHE A 44 -9.52 8.97 4.84
N THR A 45 -8.92 8.20 5.74
CA THR A 45 -9.60 7.70 6.94
C THR A 45 -10.00 8.84 7.88
N VAL A 46 -9.11 9.82 8.09
CA VAL A 46 -9.39 10.99 8.95
C VAL A 46 -10.57 11.81 8.41
N VAL A 47 -10.60 12.10 7.10
CA VAL A 47 -11.70 12.85 6.49
C VAL A 47 -13.02 12.12 6.66
N LEU A 48 -13.05 10.80 6.42
CA LEU A 48 -14.23 9.97 6.62
C LEU A 48 -14.75 10.06 8.06
N PHE A 49 -13.86 9.95 9.06
CA PHE A 49 -14.24 10.05 10.47
C PHE A 49 -14.80 11.43 10.83
N VAL A 50 -14.14 12.50 10.39
CA VAL A 50 -14.60 13.87 10.65
C VAL A 50 -15.99 14.10 10.04
N THR A 51 -16.21 13.69 8.80
CA THR A 51 -17.52 13.81 8.16
C THR A 51 -18.60 13.03 8.91
N LEU A 52 -18.30 11.80 9.36
CA LEU A 52 -19.25 11.01 10.15
C LEU A 52 -19.57 11.65 11.51
N GLU A 53 -18.60 12.27 12.17
CA GLU A 53 -18.85 13.01 13.42
C GLU A 53 -19.78 14.21 13.22
N GLN A 54 -19.56 14.99 12.15
CA GLN A 54 -20.42 16.14 11.84
C GLN A 54 -21.85 15.70 11.52
N VAL A 55 -22.00 14.64 10.70
CA VAL A 55 -23.31 14.07 10.37
C VAL A 55 -24.01 13.52 11.61
N ARG A 56 -23.28 12.84 12.50
CA ARG A 56 -23.86 12.32 13.75
C ARG A 56 -24.31 13.40 14.72
N LYS A 57 -23.60 14.53 14.80
CA LYS A 57 -24.04 15.68 15.61
C LYS A 57 -25.35 16.24 15.05
N LEU A 58 -25.37 16.52 13.76
CA LEU A 58 -26.55 17.07 13.09
C LEU A 58 -27.80 16.17 13.18
N LEU A 59 -27.62 14.84 13.17
CA LEU A 59 -28.70 13.87 13.37
C LEU A 59 -29.16 13.78 14.83
N LYS A 60 -28.27 14.01 15.80
CA LYS A 60 -28.61 14.01 17.23
C LYS A 60 -29.29 15.30 17.68
N ASP A 61 -29.02 16.39 16.98
CA ASP A 61 -29.61 17.72 17.24
C ASP A 61 -31.02 17.86 16.64
N PHE A 62 -31.50 16.87 15.88
CA PHE A 62 -32.84 16.76 15.30
C PHE A 62 -33.72 15.80 16.12
#